data_AF-A0A9X3JMQ1-F1
#
_entry.id   AF-A0A9X3JMQ1-F1
#
_cell.length_a   1.000
_cell.length_b   1.000
_cell.length_c   1.000
_cell.angle_alpha   90.00
_cell.angle_beta   90.00
_cell.angle_gamma   90.00
#
_symmetry.space_group_name_H-M   'P 1'
#
loop_
_entity.id
_entity.type
_entity.pdbx_description
1 polymer ?
#
loop_
_entity_poly.entity_id
_entity_poly.type
_entity_poly.pdbx_seq_one_letter_code
_entity_poly.pdbx_strand_id
1 'polypeptide(L)'
;MPLVDGTETPDVGRRRVCAGCRQELVHSGTGRPREYCGQRCRQATWARRRRVEQRRQTVLDRSQWWTPPELRKRVLDTWDIGLDAAACHESALVDQWLGPTSPVEEWRDARTVIWADLVQPGQTVYCNPPYFPSSLLGQFLERCVDTAVRGIGVTGLIPASPCTGWWIRWVAEGGAEVDFLPGRLAYDGPFSSGGVAPFGAALVHWPAQT
;
A
#
# COMPACT_ATOMS: atom_id res chain seq x y z
N MET A 1 -70.55 3.28 33.70
CA MET A 1 -69.09 3.03 33.73
C MET A 1 -68.70 2.49 32.37
N PRO A 2 -67.96 3.24 31.53
CA PRO A 2 -67.57 2.74 30.23
C PRO A 2 -66.32 1.87 30.35
N LEU A 3 -66.36 0.74 29.64
CA LEU A 3 -65.25 -0.19 29.46
C LEU A 3 -64.14 0.50 28.66
N VAL A 4 -62.93 0.45 29.19
CA VAL A 4 -61.72 0.93 28.51
C VAL A 4 -61.28 -0.17 27.55
N ASP A 5 -61.61 -0.03 26.27
CA ASP A 5 -61.03 -0.89 25.23
C ASP A 5 -59.59 -0.43 24.99
N GLY A 6 -58.66 -1.18 25.58
CA GLY A 6 -57.24 -1.09 25.29
C GLY A 6 -56.98 -1.65 23.89
N THR A 7 -56.96 -0.79 22.88
CA THR A 7 -56.39 -1.12 21.58
C THR A 7 -54.87 -1.22 21.73
N GLU A 8 -54.37 -2.41 22.04
CA GLU A 8 -52.98 -2.77 21.81
C GLU A 8 -52.71 -2.65 20.30
N THR A 9 -51.93 -1.64 19.92
CA THR A 9 -51.37 -1.58 18.58
C THR A 9 -50.41 -2.77 18.43
N PRO A 10 -50.59 -3.64 17.41
CA PRO A 10 -49.64 -4.71 17.19
C PRO A 10 -48.30 -4.08 16.87
N ASP A 11 -47.29 -4.37 17.69
CA ASP A 11 -45.91 -4.04 17.42
C ASP A 11 -45.54 -4.71 16.09
N VAL A 12 -45.62 -3.94 14.99
CA VAL A 12 -45.22 -4.37 13.66
C VAL A 12 -43.69 -4.40 13.69
N GLY A 13 -43.15 -5.45 14.31
CA GLY A 13 -41.73 -5.64 14.51
C GLY A 13 -41.00 -5.37 13.21
N ARG A 14 -40.13 -4.35 13.20
CA ARG A 14 -39.37 -3.95 12.02
C ARG A 14 -38.63 -5.17 11.50
N ARG A 15 -39.07 -5.75 10.39
CA ARG A 15 -38.37 -6.88 9.73
C ARG A 15 -36.97 -6.39 9.35
N ARG A 16 -35.95 -6.94 9.99
CA ARG A 16 -34.54 -6.73 9.59
C ARG A 16 -34.04 -8.02 8.96
N VAL A 17 -33.02 -7.91 8.12
CA VAL A 17 -32.38 -9.08 7.51
C VAL A 17 -31.10 -9.45 8.26
N CYS A 18 -30.77 -10.74 8.24
CA CYS A 18 -29.51 -11.27 8.76
C CYS A 18 -28.31 -10.63 8.05
N ALA A 19 -27.35 -10.10 8.80
CA ALA A 19 -26.13 -9.52 8.25
C ALA A 19 -25.21 -10.54 7.54
N GLY A 20 -25.46 -11.84 7.72
CA GLY A 20 -24.73 -12.93 7.06
C GLY A 20 -25.41 -13.43 5.77
N CYS A 21 -26.62 -13.98 5.88
CA CYS A 21 -27.33 -14.65 4.77
C CYS A 21 -28.48 -13.82 4.16
N ARG A 22 -28.75 -12.62 4.69
CA ARG A 22 -29.84 -11.74 4.26
C ARG A 22 -31.27 -12.29 4.43
N GLN A 23 -31.46 -13.42 5.10
CA GLN A 23 -32.78 -13.93 5.47
C GLN A 23 -33.48 -12.97 6.45
N GLU A 24 -34.80 -12.82 6.33
CA GLU A 24 -35.61 -12.06 7.29
C GLU A 24 -35.45 -12.58 8.71
N LEU A 25 -35.32 -11.67 9.66
CA LEU A 25 -35.24 -11.92 11.09
C LEU A 25 -36.56 -11.52 11.73
N VAL A 26 -37.13 -12.46 12.49
CA VAL A 26 -38.22 -12.17 13.42
C VAL A 26 -37.61 -11.64 14.71
N HIS A 27 -38.05 -10.46 15.12
CA HIS A 27 -37.64 -9.82 16.36
C HIS A 27 -38.73 -9.96 17.40
N SER A 28 -38.37 -10.24 18.65
CA SER A 28 -39.26 -10.02 19.78
C SER A 28 -39.48 -8.52 19.95
N GLY A 29 -40.71 -8.10 20.30
CA GLY A 29 -41.02 -6.70 20.57
C GLY A 29 -40.32 -6.10 21.79
N THR A 30 -39.61 -6.95 22.54
CA THR A 30 -38.74 -6.56 23.67
C THR A 30 -37.30 -7.05 23.44
N GLY A 31 -36.33 -6.28 23.93
CA GLY A 31 -34.90 -6.62 23.87
C GLY A 31 -34.13 -6.09 22.66
N ARG A 32 -32.84 -6.44 22.57
CA ARG A 32 -31.95 -6.00 21.48
C ARG A 32 -32.29 -6.76 20.19
N PRO A 33 -32.54 -6.07 19.06
CA PRO A 33 -32.74 -6.73 17.77
C PRO A 33 -31.55 -7.62 17.40
N ARG A 34 -31.84 -8.85 16.94
CA ARG A 34 -30.85 -9.79 16.41
C ARG A 34 -30.17 -9.23 15.15
N GLU A 35 -28.86 -9.42 15.05
CA GLU A 35 -28.11 -9.07 13.82
C GLU A 35 -27.94 -10.28 12.89
N TYR A 36 -28.05 -11.50 13.43
CA TYR A 36 -27.80 -12.76 12.72
C TYR A 36 -28.93 -13.76 12.96
N CYS A 37 -29.24 -14.59 11.95
CA CYS A 37 -30.26 -15.64 12.07
C CYS A 37 -29.82 -16.80 12.98
N GLY A 38 -28.52 -16.93 13.25
CA GLY A 38 -27.97 -17.94 14.14
C GLY A 38 -26.45 -17.85 14.27
N GLN A 39 -25.88 -18.71 15.11
CA GLN A 39 -24.44 -18.76 15.38
C GLN A 39 -23.61 -19.00 14.12
N ARG A 40 -24.10 -19.83 13.18
CA ARG A 40 -23.43 -20.07 11.90
C ARG A 40 -23.21 -18.78 11.10
N CYS A 41 -24.25 -17.95 10.94
CA CYS A 41 -24.12 -16.67 10.23
C CYS A 41 -23.21 -15.70 10.98
N ARG A 42 -23.29 -15.65 12.32
CA ARG A 42 -22.38 -14.83 13.13
C ARG A 42 -20.92 -15.23 12.95
N GLN A 43 -20.62 -16.52 13.05
CA GLN A 43 -19.28 -17.07 12.89
C GLN A 43 -18.76 -16.88 11.47
N ALA A 44 -19.59 -17.10 10.44
CA ALA A 44 -19.21 -16.90 9.05
C ALA A 44 -18.88 -15.42 8.74
N THR A 45 -19.72 -14.48 9.20
CA THR A 45 -19.46 -13.05 9.04
C THR A 45 -18.21 -12.62 9.80
N TRP A 46 -18.00 -13.12 11.03
CA TRP A 46 -16.77 -12.88 11.79
C TRP A 46 -15.54 -13.41 11.07
N ALA A 47 -15.56 -14.66 10.57
CA ALA A 47 -14.45 -15.25 9.84
C ALA A 47 -14.14 -14.48 8.55
N ARG A 48 -15.15 -14.01 7.82
CA ARG A 48 -14.98 -13.15 6.65
C ARG A 48 -14.31 -11.82 7.02
N ARG A 49 -14.81 -11.13 8.05
CA ARG A 49 -14.22 -9.88 8.55
C ARG A 49 -12.76 -10.09 8.96
N ARG A 50 -12.47 -11.17 9.70
CA ARG A 50 -11.12 -11.52 10.13
C ARG A 50 -10.16 -11.78 8.95
N ARG A 51 -10.61 -12.50 7.91
CA ARG A 51 -9.80 -12.72 6.69
C ARG A 51 -9.51 -11.42 5.94
N VAL A 52 -10.50 -10.53 5.85
CA VAL A 52 -10.32 -9.21 5.23
C VAL A 52 -9.30 -8.38 6.01
N GLU A 53 -9.42 -8.35 7.33
CA GLU A 53 -8.47 -7.64 8.21
C GLU A 53 -7.05 -8.22 8.10
N GLN A 54 -6.92 -9.55 8.14
CA GLN A 54 -5.63 -10.21 7.97
C GLN A 54 -4.99 -9.87 6.61
N ARG A 55 -5.77 -9.88 5.52
CA ARG A 55 -5.29 -9.49 4.19
C ARG A 55 -4.86 -8.01 4.18
N ARG A 56 -5.61 -7.12 4.82
CA ARG A 56 -5.26 -5.70 4.95
C ARG A 56 -3.94 -5.53 5.70
N GLN A 57 -3.78 -6.21 6.83
CA GLN A 57 -2.53 -6.18 7.59
C GLN A 57 -1.35 -6.69 6.78
N THR A 58 -1.51 -7.82 6.08
CA THR A 58 -0.44 -8.35 5.20
C THR A 58 -0.04 -7.36 4.10
N VAL A 59 -0.99 -6.59 3.54
CA VAL A 59 -0.67 -5.53 2.58
C VAL A 59 0.14 -4.42 3.26
N LEU A 60 -0.31 -3.94 4.42
CA LEU A 60 0.38 -2.88 5.18
C LEU A 60 1.79 -3.28 5.61
N ASP A 61 2.00 -4.53 6.06
CA ASP A 61 3.32 -5.02 6.44
C ASP A 61 4.26 -5.05 5.23
N ARG A 62 3.78 -5.56 4.08
CA ARG A 62 4.57 -5.62 2.84
C ARG A 62 4.86 -4.27 2.22
N SER A 63 4.04 -3.26 2.50
CA SER A 63 4.26 -1.88 2.08
C SER A 63 5.41 -1.19 2.84
N GLN A 64 5.96 -1.84 3.88
CA GLN A 64 7.03 -1.31 4.73
C GLN A 64 8.32 -2.12 4.62
N TRP A 65 8.52 -2.82 3.51
CA TRP A 65 9.74 -3.59 3.25
C TRP A 65 10.91 -2.67 2.91
N TRP A 66 12.03 -2.86 3.62
CA TRP A 66 13.21 -2.02 3.46
C TRP A 66 14.18 -2.61 2.43
N THR A 67 14.97 -1.73 1.82
CA THR A 67 16.03 -2.11 0.88
C THR A 67 17.03 -3.04 1.60
N PRO A 68 17.30 -4.25 1.10
CA PRO A 68 18.30 -5.14 1.68
C PRO A 68 19.68 -4.49 1.81
N PRO A 69 20.48 -4.78 2.86
CA PRO A 69 21.76 -4.11 3.10
C PRO A 69 22.74 -4.15 1.92
N GLU A 70 22.84 -5.29 1.24
CA GLU A 70 23.72 -5.44 0.07
C GLU A 70 23.28 -4.57 -1.11
N LEU A 71 21.97 -4.43 -1.32
CA LEU A 71 21.43 -3.54 -2.36
C LEU A 71 21.56 -2.07 -1.96
N ARG A 72 21.39 -1.74 -0.67
CA ARG A 72 21.66 -0.39 -0.17
C ARG A 72 23.09 0.03 -0.50
N LYS A 73 24.06 -0.83 -0.19
CA LYS A 73 25.48 -0.57 -0.50
C LYS A 73 25.66 -0.37 -2.00
N ARG A 74 25.15 -1.29 -2.82
CA ARG A 74 25.25 -1.23 -4.28
C ARG A 74 24.69 0.09 -4.84
N VAL A 75 23.54 0.54 -4.36
CA VAL A 75 22.90 1.78 -4.79
C VAL A 75 23.77 2.99 -4.45
N LEU A 76 24.22 3.10 -3.20
CA LEU A 76 25.04 4.22 -2.75
C LEU A 76 26.44 4.26 -3.40
N ASP A 77 26.98 3.10 -3.78
CA ASP A 77 28.25 3.03 -4.52
C ASP A 77 28.10 3.43 -6.00
N THR A 78 26.89 3.33 -6.56
CA THR A 78 26.65 3.51 -8.01
C THR A 78 26.13 4.91 -8.35
N TRP A 79 25.28 5.48 -7.50
CA TRP A 79 24.64 6.78 -7.74
C TRP A 79 24.88 7.73 -6.56
N ASP A 80 25.10 9.02 -6.87
CA ASP A 80 25.06 10.08 -5.87
C ASP A 80 23.60 10.37 -5.50
N ILE A 81 23.11 9.70 -4.45
CA ILE A 81 21.72 9.79 -4.02
C ILE A 81 21.50 11.09 -3.22
N GLY A 82 20.73 12.01 -3.78
CA GLY A 82 20.33 13.25 -3.10
C GLY A 82 19.03 13.13 -2.31
N LEU A 83 18.19 12.15 -2.63
CA LEU A 83 16.87 11.96 -2.01
C LEU A 83 16.49 10.48 -1.97
N ASP A 84 15.99 10.02 -0.82
CA ASP A 84 15.26 8.76 -0.73
C ASP A 84 13.74 9.03 -0.70
N ALA A 85 13.06 8.81 -1.82
CA ALA A 85 11.68 9.22 -2.02
C ALA A 85 10.63 8.29 -1.37
N ALA A 86 11.04 7.17 -0.78
CA ALA A 86 10.11 6.22 -0.18
C ALA A 86 10.74 5.50 1.03
N ALA A 87 10.86 6.20 2.14
CA ALA A 87 11.51 5.69 3.34
C ALA A 87 10.76 6.04 4.64
N CYS A 88 11.30 5.54 5.73
CA CYS A 88 11.04 5.99 7.08
C CYS A 88 12.37 6.36 7.75
N HIS A 89 12.31 6.92 8.95
CA HIS A 89 13.50 7.42 9.66
C HIS A 89 14.58 6.34 9.80
N GLU A 90 14.16 5.10 10.03
CA GLU A 90 15.04 3.96 10.27
C GLU A 90 15.53 3.30 8.98
N SER A 91 14.84 3.50 7.85
CA SER A 91 15.16 2.82 6.57
C SER A 91 15.84 3.72 5.53
N ALA A 92 15.81 5.04 5.73
CA ALA A 92 16.31 6.02 4.78
C ALA A 92 17.76 5.76 4.38
N LEU A 93 18.03 5.86 3.07
CA LEU A 93 19.38 5.73 2.51
C LEU A 93 20.26 6.95 2.81
N VAL A 94 19.66 8.14 2.87
CA VAL A 94 20.31 9.44 3.07
C VAL A 94 19.47 10.32 4.00
N ASP A 95 20.06 11.40 4.52
CA ASP A 95 19.40 12.29 5.50
C ASP A 95 18.17 13.01 4.95
N GLN A 96 18.12 13.21 3.63
CA GLN A 96 16.99 13.81 2.94
C GLN A 96 16.08 12.72 2.37
N TRP A 97 14.90 12.56 2.96
CA TRP A 97 13.98 11.48 2.59
C TRP A 97 12.51 11.86 2.77
N LEU A 98 11.65 11.18 2.02
CA LEU A 98 10.20 11.33 2.06
C LEU A 98 9.55 10.06 2.62
N GLY A 99 8.51 10.25 3.42
CA GLY A 99 7.64 9.16 3.87
C GLY A 99 7.05 9.37 5.26
N PRO A 100 6.22 8.42 5.73
CA PRO A 100 5.22 8.67 6.77
C PRO A 100 5.74 9.19 8.11
N THR A 101 6.99 8.84 8.45
CA THR A 101 7.62 9.25 9.72
C THR A 101 8.48 10.50 9.56
N SER A 102 8.42 11.20 8.43
CA SER A 102 9.25 12.38 8.18
C SER A 102 8.98 13.47 9.23
N PRO A 103 10.03 14.12 9.75
CA PRO A 103 9.87 15.24 10.67
C PRO A 103 9.24 16.46 9.97
N VAL A 104 9.37 16.55 8.64
CA VAL A 104 8.77 17.60 7.81
C VAL A 104 7.38 17.13 7.36
N GLU A 105 6.33 17.86 7.72
CA GLU A 105 4.94 17.42 7.54
C GLU A 105 4.57 17.25 6.06
N GLU A 106 4.99 18.19 5.21
CA GLU A 106 4.80 18.15 3.76
C GLU A 106 5.57 17.01 3.08
N TRP A 107 6.56 16.41 3.74
CA TRP A 107 7.35 15.28 3.22
C TRP A 107 6.80 13.92 3.65
N ARG A 108 5.70 13.89 4.41
CA ARG A 108 5.08 12.64 4.86
C ARG A 108 4.38 11.86 3.75
N ASP A 109 4.01 12.54 2.67
CA ASP A 109 3.46 11.93 1.46
C ASP A 109 4.32 12.30 0.24
N ALA A 110 5.18 11.37 -0.18
CA ALA A 110 6.05 11.58 -1.32
C ALA A 110 5.29 11.92 -2.62
N ARG A 111 4.02 11.54 -2.73
CA ARG A 111 3.23 11.74 -3.97
C ARG A 111 2.79 13.20 -4.15
N THR A 112 2.82 14.01 -3.10
CA THR A 112 2.42 15.42 -3.15
C THR A 112 3.58 16.37 -3.39
N VAL A 113 4.81 15.86 -3.49
CA VAL A 113 6.03 16.63 -3.60
C VAL A 113 6.64 16.47 -5.00
N ILE A 114 7.24 17.54 -5.52
CA ILE A 114 8.04 17.49 -6.75
C ILE A 114 9.46 17.08 -6.37
N TRP A 115 9.84 15.83 -6.63
CA TRP A 115 11.14 15.29 -6.17
C TRP A 115 12.34 15.98 -6.79
N ALA A 116 12.23 16.42 -8.05
CA ALA A 116 13.28 17.13 -8.75
C ALA A 116 13.70 18.44 -8.06
N ASP A 117 12.77 19.11 -7.36
CA ASP A 117 13.05 20.38 -6.67
C ASP A 117 13.83 20.18 -5.36
N LEU A 118 13.98 18.93 -4.93
CA LEU A 118 14.62 18.55 -3.68
C LEU A 118 16.07 18.09 -3.85
N VAL A 119 16.55 17.91 -5.08
CA VAL A 119 17.89 17.39 -5.34
C VAL A 119 18.71 18.36 -6.20
N GLN A 120 20.03 18.31 -6.05
CA GLN A 120 20.92 19.15 -6.85
C GLN A 120 21.09 18.57 -8.26
N PRO A 121 21.39 19.40 -9.28
CA PRO A 121 21.76 18.91 -10.59
C PRO A 121 22.88 17.88 -10.53
N GLY A 122 22.70 16.74 -11.20
CA GLY A 122 23.65 15.63 -11.19
C GLY A 122 23.41 14.58 -10.11
N GLN A 123 22.60 14.88 -9.09
CA GLN A 123 22.18 13.88 -8.10
C GLN A 123 21.02 13.02 -8.62
N THR A 124 20.85 11.85 -8.02
CA THR A 124 19.81 10.87 -8.34
C THR A 124 18.83 10.72 -7.18
N VAL A 125 17.55 10.52 -7.50
CA VAL A 125 16.53 10.12 -6.51
C VAL A 125 16.50 8.60 -6.41
N TYR A 126 16.54 8.07 -5.20
CA TYR A 126 16.27 6.65 -4.94
C TYR A 126 14.80 6.43 -4.58
N CYS A 127 14.18 5.35 -5.07
CA CYS A 127 12.80 5.02 -4.73
C CYS A 127 12.60 3.50 -4.51
N ASN A 128 12.31 3.11 -3.26
CA ASN A 128 11.83 1.77 -2.93
C ASN A 128 10.35 1.86 -2.46
N PRO A 129 9.39 1.99 -3.38
CA PRO A 129 8.02 2.34 -3.03
C PRO A 129 7.26 1.16 -2.40
N PRO A 130 6.13 1.43 -1.71
CA PRO A 130 5.17 0.39 -1.39
C PRO A 130 4.68 -0.33 -2.66
N TYR A 131 4.93 -1.64 -2.75
CA TYR A 131 4.54 -2.43 -3.93
C TYR A 131 3.05 -2.74 -4.02
N PHE A 132 2.32 -2.57 -2.91
CA PHE A 132 0.90 -2.87 -2.81
C PHE A 132 0.12 -1.70 -2.20
N PRO A 133 -1.11 -1.44 -2.68
CA PRO A 133 -1.70 -1.99 -3.90
C PRO A 133 -0.97 -1.50 -5.16
N SER A 134 -1.16 -2.18 -6.30
CA SER A 134 -0.50 -1.79 -7.57
C SER A 134 -0.87 -0.38 -8.04
N SER A 135 -2.02 0.15 -7.61
CA SER A 135 -2.41 1.54 -7.86
C SER A 135 -1.53 2.54 -7.11
N LEU A 136 -1.06 2.19 -5.90
CA LEU A 136 -0.13 3.01 -5.14
C LEU A 136 1.26 2.95 -5.78
N LEU A 137 1.74 1.75 -6.12
CA LEU A 137 2.98 1.57 -6.87
C LEU A 137 2.98 2.43 -8.16
N GLY A 138 1.89 2.38 -8.93
CA GLY A 138 1.77 3.18 -10.15
C GLY A 138 1.91 4.69 -9.94
N GLN A 139 1.43 5.24 -8.82
CA GLN A 139 1.57 6.67 -8.49
C GLN A 139 3.02 7.04 -8.17
N PHE A 140 3.79 6.13 -7.54
CA PHE A 140 5.22 6.35 -7.34
C PHE A 140 6.00 6.25 -8.65
N LEU A 141 5.67 5.28 -9.51
CA LEU A 141 6.33 5.12 -10.81
C LEU A 141 6.07 6.31 -11.74
N GLU A 142 4.87 6.89 -11.70
CA GLU A 142 4.56 8.16 -12.37
C GLU A 142 5.50 9.27 -11.89
N ARG A 143 5.74 9.38 -10.58
CA ARG A 143 6.72 10.35 -10.02
C ARG A 143 8.15 10.08 -10.45
N CYS A 144 8.55 8.81 -10.61
CA CYS A 144 9.87 8.49 -11.15
C CYS A 144 10.03 9.07 -12.56
N VAL A 145 9.05 8.83 -13.45
CA VAL A 145 9.08 9.34 -14.82
C VAL A 145 9.00 10.87 -14.86
N ASP A 146 8.10 11.49 -14.09
CA ASP A 146 7.98 12.95 -14.01
C ASP A 146 9.30 13.60 -13.57
N THR A 147 10.02 12.98 -12.63
CA THR A 147 11.30 13.48 -12.11
C THR A 147 12.39 13.37 -13.18
N ALA A 148 12.45 12.25 -13.89
CA ALA A 148 13.34 12.04 -15.03
C ALA A 148 13.12 13.07 -16.15
N VAL A 149 11.85 13.33 -16.51
CA VAL A 149 11.46 14.35 -17.50
C VAL A 149 11.90 15.77 -17.09
N ARG A 150 12.03 16.03 -15.79
CA ARG A 150 12.50 17.31 -15.24
C ARG A 150 14.04 17.43 -15.19
N GLY A 151 14.76 16.48 -15.77
CA GLY A 151 16.22 16.49 -15.85
C GLY A 151 16.93 15.92 -14.62
N ILE A 152 16.22 15.17 -13.76
CA ILE A 152 16.80 14.51 -12.59
C ILE A 152 16.65 12.99 -12.71
N GLY A 153 17.76 12.26 -12.63
CA GLY A 153 17.74 10.80 -12.70
C GLY A 153 17.03 10.17 -11.49
N VAL A 154 16.39 9.03 -11.71
CA VAL A 154 15.76 8.23 -10.65
C VAL A 154 16.20 6.78 -10.76
N THR A 155 16.54 6.15 -9.64
CA THR A 155 16.76 4.71 -9.55
C THR A 155 15.80 4.13 -8.52
N GLY A 156 15.10 3.04 -8.86
CA GLY A 156 14.18 2.39 -7.94
C GLY A 156 14.32 0.88 -7.87
N LEU A 157 13.99 0.31 -6.70
CA LEU A 157 13.89 -1.12 -6.49
C LEU A 157 12.44 -1.56 -6.74
N ILE A 158 12.18 -2.18 -7.89
CA ILE A 158 10.82 -2.42 -8.41
C ILE A 158 10.56 -3.92 -8.63
N PRO A 159 9.34 -4.44 -8.38
CA PRO A 159 8.99 -5.81 -8.71
C PRO A 159 9.13 -6.08 -10.22
N ALA A 160 9.95 -7.06 -10.63
CA ALA A 160 10.14 -7.44 -12.02
C ALA A 160 8.86 -8.06 -12.61
N SER A 161 8.07 -7.23 -13.32
CA SER A 161 6.74 -7.60 -13.83
C SER A 161 6.51 -7.16 -15.28
N PRO A 162 7.34 -7.63 -16.23
CA PRO A 162 7.41 -7.09 -17.59
C PRO A 162 6.08 -7.10 -18.37
N CYS A 163 5.14 -7.98 -18.01
CA CYS A 163 3.86 -8.13 -18.71
C CYS A 163 2.71 -7.33 -18.11
N THR A 164 2.92 -6.62 -17.00
CA THR A 164 1.85 -5.81 -16.38
C THR A 164 1.72 -4.43 -17.03
N GLY A 165 0.50 -3.90 -17.10
CA GLY A 165 0.26 -2.59 -17.73
C GLY A 165 1.03 -1.44 -17.10
N TRP A 166 1.24 -1.44 -15.77
CA TRP A 166 2.03 -0.40 -15.11
C TRP A 166 3.52 -0.51 -15.44
N TRP A 167 4.04 -1.73 -15.67
CA TRP A 167 5.43 -1.91 -16.09
C TRP A 167 5.62 -1.42 -17.51
N ILE A 168 4.73 -1.83 -18.43
CA ILE A 168 4.79 -1.38 -19.81
C ILE A 168 4.75 0.16 -19.85
N ARG A 169 3.78 0.77 -19.17
CA ARG A 169 3.61 2.23 -19.17
C ARG A 169 4.79 2.98 -18.55
N TRP A 170 5.18 2.63 -17.33
CA TRP A 170 6.09 3.47 -16.55
C TRP A 170 7.54 3.05 -16.62
N VAL A 171 7.83 1.77 -16.93
CA VAL A 171 9.19 1.26 -17.04
C VAL A 171 9.61 1.20 -18.51
N ALA A 172 8.89 0.43 -19.34
CA ALA A 172 9.29 0.20 -20.73
C ALA A 172 9.08 1.44 -21.62
N GLU A 173 7.86 2.00 -21.62
CA GLU A 173 7.53 3.22 -22.36
C GLU A 173 8.06 4.48 -21.67
N GLY A 174 8.33 4.41 -20.36
CA GLY A 174 8.94 5.48 -19.58
C GLY A 174 10.44 5.69 -19.83
N GLY A 175 11.04 4.92 -20.75
CA GLY A 175 12.45 5.05 -21.13
C GLY A 175 13.44 4.58 -20.07
N ALA A 176 13.03 3.66 -19.20
CA ALA A 176 13.88 3.16 -18.13
C ALA A 176 14.86 2.08 -18.61
N GLU A 177 16.04 2.07 -18.00
CA GLU A 177 17.01 1.00 -18.04
C GLU A 177 16.72 0.02 -16.90
N VAL A 178 16.81 -1.29 -17.18
CA VAL A 178 16.41 -2.33 -16.21
C VAL A 178 17.57 -3.30 -15.97
N ASP A 179 17.99 -3.39 -14.71
CA ASP A 179 18.89 -4.44 -14.21
C ASP A 179 18.11 -5.45 -13.36
N PHE A 180 17.84 -6.63 -13.93
CA PHE A 180 17.12 -7.69 -13.23
C PHE A 180 18.00 -8.33 -12.16
N LEU A 181 17.48 -8.38 -10.93
CA LEU A 181 18.19 -8.95 -9.80
C LEU A 181 18.03 -10.48 -9.78
N PRO A 182 19.12 -11.24 -9.61
CA PRO A 182 19.05 -12.69 -9.59
C PRO A 182 18.35 -13.19 -8.31
N GLY A 183 17.42 -14.12 -8.47
CA GLY A 183 16.70 -14.75 -7.36
C GLY A 183 15.57 -13.90 -6.78
N ARG A 184 15.06 -14.32 -5.61
CA ARG A 184 14.04 -13.59 -4.85
C ARG A 184 14.71 -12.91 -3.69
N LEU A 185 14.46 -11.62 -3.53
CA LEU A 185 15.01 -10.85 -2.43
C LEU A 185 14.33 -11.24 -1.10
N ALA A 186 15.14 -11.40 -0.07
CA ALA A 186 14.69 -11.24 1.30
C ALA A 186 14.84 -9.75 1.65
N TYR A 187 13.72 -9.07 1.85
CA TYR A 187 13.70 -7.67 2.25
C TYR A 187 14.11 -7.54 3.72
N ASP A 188 14.56 -6.36 4.13
CA ASP A 188 14.95 -6.06 5.50
C ASP A 188 13.81 -5.35 6.27
N GLY A 189 14.02 -5.12 7.57
CA GLY A 189 13.13 -4.37 8.44
C GLY A 189 12.13 -5.24 9.23
N PRO A 190 11.44 -4.65 10.22
CA PRO A 190 10.60 -5.38 11.18
C PRO A 190 9.38 -6.05 10.56
N PHE A 191 8.98 -5.64 9.34
CA PHE A 191 7.85 -6.18 8.60
C PHE A 191 8.25 -7.26 7.58
N SER A 192 9.56 -7.46 7.39
CA SER A 192 10.10 -8.63 6.71
C SER A 192 10.14 -9.77 7.73
N SER A 193 9.08 -10.57 7.83
CA SER A 193 9.05 -11.73 8.74
C SER A 193 9.94 -12.89 8.24
N GLY A 194 11.13 -12.58 7.70
CA GLY A 194 12.08 -13.51 7.09
C GLY A 194 11.63 -14.12 5.77
N GLY A 195 10.54 -13.65 5.18
CA GLY A 195 10.00 -14.17 3.93
C GLY A 195 10.68 -13.59 2.69
N VAL A 196 11.02 -14.45 1.73
CA VAL A 196 11.40 -14.03 0.37
C VAL A 196 10.19 -13.43 -0.35
N ALA A 197 10.41 -12.39 -1.15
CA ALA A 197 9.33 -11.78 -1.91
C ALA A 197 8.68 -12.79 -2.90
N PRO A 198 7.35 -12.69 -3.11
CA PRO A 198 6.64 -13.59 -4.00
C PRO A 198 6.93 -13.33 -5.50
N PHE A 199 7.77 -12.35 -5.83
CA PHE A 199 8.13 -11.91 -7.18
C PHE A 199 9.65 -11.73 -7.31
N GLY A 200 10.15 -11.67 -8.55
CA GLY A 200 11.51 -11.18 -8.83
C GLY A 200 11.57 -9.65 -8.70
N ALA A 201 12.76 -9.09 -8.59
CA ALA A 201 12.97 -7.65 -8.46
C ALA A 201 13.97 -7.15 -9.50
N ALA A 202 13.95 -5.85 -9.78
CA ALA A 202 14.91 -5.18 -10.65
C ALA A 202 15.30 -3.83 -10.03
N LEU A 203 16.53 -3.41 -10.28
CA LEU A 203 16.89 -2.00 -10.20
C LEU A 203 16.47 -1.37 -11.54
N VAL A 204 15.58 -0.39 -11.47
CA VAL A 204 15.07 0.33 -12.62
C VAL A 204 15.62 1.74 -12.56
N HIS A 205 16.33 2.16 -13.59
CA HIS A 205 16.92 3.49 -13.69
C HIS A 205 16.21 4.29 -14.79
N TRP A 206 15.58 5.39 -14.41
CA TRP A 206 15.07 6.41 -15.33
C TRP A 206 16.13 7.51 -15.45
N PRO A 207 16.88 7.59 -16.56
CA PRO A 207 17.91 8.60 -16.72
C PRO A 207 17.28 10.00 -16.82
N ALA A 208 18.04 11.01 -16.39
CA ALA A 208 17.67 12.41 -16.58
C ALA A 208 17.46 12.70 -18.07
N GLN A 209 16.33 13.30 -18.42
CA GLN A 209 16.02 13.69 -19.78
C GLN A 209 16.43 15.14 -20.02
N THR A 210 17.05 15.38 -21.17
CA THR A 210 17.57 16.68 -21.57
C THR A 210 16.58 17.47 -22.41
#